data_AF-A0A9Q3PA49-F1
#
_entry.id   AF-A0A9Q3PA49-F1
#
_cell.length_a   1.000
_cell.length_b   1.000
_cell.length_c   1.000
_cell.angle_alpha   90.00
_cell.angle_beta   90.00
_cell.angle_gamma   90.00
#
_symmetry.space_group_name_H-M   'P 1'
#
loop_
_entity.id
_entity.type
_entity.pdbx_description
1 polymer ?
#
loop_
_entity_poly.entity_id
_entity_poly.type
_entity_poly.pdbx_seq_one_letter_code
_entity_poly.pdbx_strand_id
1 'polypeptide(L)'
;MHWVAALPPGEDRSYNACLVVVDRYSKTPMFLPFHKDDSAMDTAIMIWNKVISHTVLFQNIISDRDPKFTSALWTNLHNLFGTKLSFSIAYHPQTDGLAKRMIQTLDNMIRRFCDYGLELKYSDGFTHDWCTLIPALELAYKTSIHS
;
A
#
# COMPACT_ATOMS: atom_id res chain seq x y z
N MET A 1 6.20 4.09 0.24
CA MET A 1 5.59 2.74 0.19
C MET A 1 5.91 2.04 1.49
N HIS A 2 4.96 1.32 2.06
CA HIS A 2 5.12 0.63 3.34
C HIS A 2 4.26 -0.63 3.41
N TRP A 3 4.82 -1.70 3.97
CA TRP A 3 4.12 -2.97 4.15
C TRP A 3 3.29 -3.02 5.43
N VAL A 4 2.03 -3.40 5.28
CA VAL A 4 1.14 -3.80 6.38
C VAL A 4 0.99 -5.31 6.32
N ALA A 5 1.66 -6.03 7.22
CA ALA A 5 1.62 -7.48 7.29
C ALA A 5 0.71 -7.99 8.43
N ALA A 6 0.45 -9.29 8.39
CA ALA A 6 -0.36 -10.02 9.38
C ALA A 6 -1.83 -9.56 9.42
N LEU A 7 -2.39 -9.29 8.24
CA LEU A 7 -3.83 -9.07 8.08
C LEU A 7 -4.57 -10.42 8.05
N PRO A 8 -5.85 -10.46 8.45
CA PRO A 8 -6.67 -11.65 8.26
C PRO A 8 -6.74 -12.03 6.78
N PRO A 9 -6.89 -13.32 6.43
CA PRO A 9 -7.03 -13.73 5.02
C PRO A 9 -8.23 -13.03 4.37
N GLY A 10 -7.95 -12.24 3.33
CA GLY A 10 -8.95 -11.58 2.49
C GLY A 10 -9.12 -12.29 1.15
N GLU A 11 -10.32 -12.19 0.57
CA GLU A 11 -10.75 -12.78 -0.69
C GLU A 11 -10.65 -14.32 -0.74
N ASP A 12 -11.17 -14.93 -1.81
CA ASP A 12 -10.93 -16.36 -2.10
C ASP A 12 -9.44 -16.68 -2.24
N ARG A 13 -8.63 -15.65 -2.57
CA ARG A 13 -7.18 -15.75 -2.75
C ARG A 13 -6.39 -15.75 -1.44
N SER A 14 -7.02 -15.48 -0.29
CA SER A 14 -6.38 -15.50 1.04
C SER A 14 -5.19 -14.53 1.18
N TYR A 15 -5.32 -13.30 0.67
CA TYR A 15 -4.32 -12.25 0.87
C TYR A 15 -4.18 -11.89 2.35
N ASN A 16 -2.94 -11.78 2.83
CA ASN A 16 -2.63 -11.59 4.27
C ASN A 16 -1.63 -10.45 4.54
N ALA A 17 -1.31 -9.67 3.49
CA ALA A 17 -0.51 -8.47 3.56
C ALA A 17 -1.06 -7.42 2.59
N CYS A 18 -0.77 -6.16 2.87
CA CYS A 18 -1.12 -5.04 2.00
C CYS A 18 0.09 -4.11 1.85
N LEU A 19 0.42 -3.73 0.62
CA LEU A 19 1.35 -2.65 0.36
C LEU A 19 0.56 -1.34 0.28
N VAL A 20 0.92 -0.38 1.13
CA VAL A 20 0.37 0.97 1.10
C VAL A 20 1.27 1.86 0.26
N VAL A 21 0.73 2.39 -0.82
CA VAL A 21 1.38 3.34 -1.72
C VAL A 21 0.66 4.67 -1.63
N VAL A 22 1.42 5.76 -1.67
CA VAL A 22 0.91 7.12 -1.57
C VAL A 22 1.59 7.97 -2.62
N ASP A 23 0.80 8.61 -3.47
CA ASP A 23 1.32 9.72 -4.26
C ASP A 23 1.40 10.97 -3.37
N ARG A 24 2.62 11.48 -3.19
CA ARG A 24 2.87 12.67 -2.35
C ARG A 24 2.27 13.94 -2.94
N TYR A 25 2.11 14.02 -4.26
CA TYR A 25 1.58 15.22 -4.91
C TYR A 25 0.06 15.29 -4.76
N SER A 26 -0.65 14.26 -5.26
CA SER A 26 -2.11 14.22 -5.18
C SER A 26 -2.66 13.83 -3.80
N LYS A 27 -1.80 13.37 -2.88
CA LYS A 27 -2.19 12.76 -1.60
C LYS A 27 -3.16 11.60 -1.76
N THR A 28 -3.06 10.90 -2.90
CA THR A 28 -3.91 9.75 -3.20
C THR A 28 -3.30 8.48 -2.60
N PRO A 29 -4.04 7.76 -1.73
CA PRO A 29 -3.64 6.43 -1.29
C PRO A 29 -3.97 5.38 -2.34
N MET A 30 -3.18 4.32 -2.33
CA MET A 30 -3.45 3.09 -3.06
C MET A 30 -3.12 1.91 -2.13
N PHE A 31 -4.07 1.00 -1.96
CA PHE A 31 -3.86 -0.24 -1.22
C PHE A 31 -3.75 -1.40 -2.20
N LEU A 32 -2.64 -2.13 -2.11
CA LEU A 32 -2.38 -3.28 -2.96
C LEU A 32 -2.35 -4.55 -2.10
N PRO A 33 -3.32 -5.47 -2.26
CA PRO A 33 -3.33 -6.72 -1.51
C PRO A 33 -2.26 -7.68 -2.06
N PHE A 34 -1.60 -8.39 -1.15
CA PHE A 34 -0.51 -9.33 -1.42
C PHE A 34 -0.54 -10.49 -0.43
N HIS A 35 0.20 -11.54 -0.76
CA HIS A 35 0.64 -12.55 0.18
C HIS A 35 1.96 -12.10 0.81
N LYS A 36 2.13 -12.37 2.10
CA LYS A 36 3.36 -12.08 2.84
C LYS A 36 4.59 -12.68 2.14
N ASP A 37 4.42 -13.87 1.59
CA ASP A 37 5.47 -14.67 0.96
C ASP A 37 5.65 -14.36 -0.54
N ASP A 38 4.91 -13.39 -1.08
CA ASP A 38 5.08 -12.96 -2.49
C ASP A 38 6.51 -12.51 -2.76
N SER A 39 7.04 -12.92 -3.91
CA SER A 39 8.42 -12.60 -4.27
C SER A 39 8.60 -11.11 -4.59
N ALA A 40 9.85 -10.67 -4.64
CA ALA A 40 10.18 -9.33 -5.13
C ALA A 40 9.71 -9.12 -6.59
N MET A 41 9.68 -10.18 -7.40
CA MET A 41 9.22 -10.13 -8.78
C MET A 41 7.71 -9.95 -8.86
N ASP A 42 6.95 -10.70 -8.07
CA ASP A 42 5.48 -10.57 -8.01
C ASP A 42 5.08 -9.17 -7.53
N THR A 43 5.80 -8.67 -6.50
CA THR A 43 5.66 -7.30 -6.00
C THR A 43 5.89 -6.28 -7.11
N ALA A 44 6.97 -6.44 -7.87
CA ALA A 44 7.33 -5.53 -8.95
C ALA A 44 6.29 -5.52 -10.08
N ILE A 45 5.81 -6.69 -10.49
CA ILE A 45 4.78 -6.81 -11.52
C ILE A 45 3.47 -6.18 -11.07
N MET A 46 3.06 -6.41 -9.81
CA MET A 46 1.83 -5.82 -9.29
C MET A 46 1.92 -4.30 -9.19
N ILE A 47 3.03 -3.77 -8.69
CA ILE A 47 3.28 -2.31 -8.67
C ILE A 47 3.27 -1.77 -10.10
N TRP A 48 3.90 -2.45 -11.05
CA TRP A 48 3.88 -2.04 -12.46
C TRP A 48 2.45 -1.94 -12.99
N ASN A 49 1.65 -2.99 -12.79
CA ASN A 49 0.29 -3.04 -13.33
C ASN A 49 -0.67 -2.04 -12.68
N LYS A 50 -0.48 -1.71 -11.39
CA LYS A 50 -1.44 -0.91 -10.61
C LYS A 50 -0.99 0.52 -10.37
N VAL A 51 0.29 0.74 -10.11
CA VAL A 51 0.82 2.05 -9.73
C VAL A 51 1.14 2.87 -10.99
N ILE A 52 1.79 2.26 -11.99
CA ILE A 52 2.20 2.94 -13.23
C ILE A 52 1.02 3.17 -14.18
N SER A 53 0.00 2.32 -14.16
CA SER A 53 -1.24 2.59 -14.87
C SER A 53 -2.04 3.76 -14.29
N HIS A 54 -1.86 4.08 -13.01
CA HIS A 54 -2.60 5.13 -12.32
C HIS A 54 -1.89 6.48 -12.25
N THR A 55 -0.57 6.53 -12.43
CA THR A 55 0.18 7.79 -12.39
C THR A 55 1.13 7.88 -13.57
N VAL A 56 1.13 9.05 -14.21
CA VAL A 56 1.86 9.30 -15.46
C VAL A 56 3.38 9.45 -15.25
N LEU A 57 3.85 9.71 -14.02
CA LEU A 57 5.26 9.96 -13.69
C LEU A 57 5.60 9.62 -12.22
N PHE A 58 6.61 8.75 -12.00
CA PHE A 58 7.19 8.48 -10.67
C PHE A 58 8.66 8.86 -10.61
N GLN A 59 8.97 10.15 -10.50
CA GLN A 59 10.37 10.61 -10.51
C GLN A 59 11.20 10.12 -9.31
N ASN A 60 10.55 9.95 -8.15
CA ASN A 60 11.22 9.53 -6.92
C ASN A 60 10.30 8.65 -6.09
N ILE A 61 10.77 7.45 -5.77
CA ILE A 61 10.06 6.49 -4.91
C ILE A 61 10.78 6.39 -3.57
N ILE A 62 10.00 6.59 -2.51
CA ILE A 62 10.47 6.43 -1.13
C ILE A 62 9.83 5.17 -0.56
N SER A 63 10.65 4.18 -0.22
CA SER A 63 10.21 2.94 0.44
C SER A 63 10.95 2.73 1.76
N ASP A 64 10.43 1.85 2.62
CA ASP A 64 11.23 1.29 3.69
C ASP A 64 12.33 0.37 3.14
N ARG A 65 13.19 -0.13 4.04
CA ARG A 65 14.29 -1.04 3.71
C ARG A 65 13.85 -2.51 3.68
N ASP A 66 12.61 -2.77 3.29
CA ASP A 66 12.15 -4.15 3.11
C ASP A 66 13.03 -4.86 2.06
N PRO A 67 13.44 -6.12 2.29
CA PRO A 67 14.29 -6.87 1.36
C PRO A 67 13.77 -6.91 -0.09
N LYS A 68 12.45 -6.87 -0.27
CA LYS A 68 11.82 -6.83 -1.61
C LYS A 68 12.21 -5.55 -2.36
N PHE A 69 12.27 -4.41 -1.66
CA PHE A 69 12.65 -3.10 -2.22
C PHE A 69 14.17 -2.86 -2.27
N THR A 70 14.96 -3.61 -1.51
CA THR A 70 16.44 -3.53 -1.62
C THR A 70 17.02 -4.55 -2.61
N SER A 71 16.17 -5.33 -3.29
CA SER A 71 16.60 -6.37 -4.22
C SER A 71 17.28 -5.79 -5.47
N ALA A 72 18.17 -6.59 -6.07
CA ALA A 72 18.81 -6.23 -7.34
C ALA A 72 17.77 -6.04 -8.46
N LEU A 73 16.70 -6.84 -8.46
CA LEU A 73 15.57 -6.69 -9.38
C LEU A 73 14.97 -5.29 -9.27
N TRP A 74 14.63 -4.84 -8.05
CA TRP A 74 14.01 -3.55 -7.82
C TRP A 74 14.94 -2.38 -8.20
N THR A 75 16.21 -2.48 -7.86
CA THR A 75 17.23 -1.49 -8.24
C THR A 75 17.35 -1.38 -9.76
N ASN A 76 17.47 -2.50 -10.46
CA ASN A 76 17.58 -2.52 -11.91
C ASN A 76 16.31 -2.00 -12.60
N LEU A 77 15.14 -2.35 -12.08
CA LEU A 77 13.85 -1.85 -12.55
C LEU A 77 13.79 -0.32 -12.49
N HIS A 78 14.17 0.29 -11.37
CA HIS A 78 14.18 1.74 -11.24
C HIS A 78 15.23 2.44 -12.10
N ASN A 79 16.40 1.82 -12.31
CA ASN A 79 17.43 2.32 -13.22
C ASN A 79 16.92 2.37 -14.66
N LEU A 80 16.18 1.34 -15.10
CA LEU A 80 15.60 1.29 -16.45
C LEU A 80 14.57 2.41 -16.68
N PHE A 81 13.77 2.74 -15.66
CA PHE A 81 12.78 3.81 -15.76
C PHE A 81 13.34 5.21 -15.51
N GLY A 82 14.63 5.34 -15.16
CA GLY A 82 15.22 6.62 -14.80
C GLY A 82 14.61 7.23 -13.52
N THR A 83 14.03 6.39 -12.66
CA THR A 83 13.38 6.81 -11.42
C THR A 83 14.34 6.72 -10.25
N LYS A 84 14.37 7.74 -9.39
CA LYS A 84 15.24 7.73 -8.21
C LYS A 84 14.61 6.88 -7.11
N LEU A 85 15.33 5.87 -6.66
CA LEU A 85 14.95 5.11 -5.47
C LEU A 85 15.61 5.73 -4.23
N SER A 86 14.81 6.03 -3.22
CA SER A 86 15.25 6.53 -1.92
C SER A 86 14.68 5.63 -0.82
N PHE A 87 15.48 5.32 0.18
CA PHE A 87 15.02 4.53 1.32
C PHE A 87 14.79 5.42 2.54
N SER A 88 13.62 5.32 3.16
CA SER A 88 13.34 6.04 4.40
C SER A 88 14.28 5.53 5.50
N ILE A 89 14.98 6.43 6.16
CA ILE A 89 15.73 6.13 7.38
C ILE A 89 14.71 6.12 8.52
N ALA A 90 14.83 5.18 9.46
CA ALA A 90 13.90 5.03 10.60
C ALA A 90 13.65 6.35 11.38
N TYR A 91 14.52 7.36 11.24
CA TYR A 91 14.52 8.60 12.02
C TYR A 91 14.93 9.86 11.23
N HIS A 92 14.31 10.21 10.09
CA HIS A 92 14.46 11.56 9.49
C HIS A 92 13.11 12.29 9.37
N PRO A 93 12.70 13.07 10.40
CA PRO A 93 11.37 13.69 10.49
C PRO A 93 11.10 14.86 9.54
N GLN A 94 12.12 15.52 8.99
CA GLN A 94 11.96 16.84 8.39
C GLN A 94 11.48 16.84 6.93
N THR A 95 11.74 15.79 6.15
CA THR A 95 11.36 15.75 4.71
C THR A 95 10.26 14.72 4.41
N ASP A 96 10.19 13.64 5.20
CA ASP A 96 9.22 12.56 5.03
C ASP A 96 8.08 12.58 6.06
N GLY A 97 8.05 13.55 6.96
CA GLY A 97 7.08 13.58 8.06
C GLY A 97 5.61 13.63 7.62
N LEU A 98 5.30 14.21 6.46
CA LEU A 98 3.93 14.23 5.91
C LEU A 98 3.54 12.87 5.30
N ALA A 99 4.38 12.33 4.42
CA ALA A 99 4.14 11.03 3.78
C ALA A 99 4.12 9.89 4.80
N LYS A 100 5.01 9.93 5.80
CA LYS A 100 5.04 8.96 6.91
C LYS A 100 3.77 9.02 7.76
N ARG A 101 3.28 10.22 8.09
CA ARG A 101 2.00 10.39 8.81
C ARG A 101 0.83 9.84 8.01
N MET A 102 0.77 10.15 6.72
CA MET A 102 -0.26 9.64 5.82
C MET A 102 -0.25 8.11 5.75
N ILE A 103 0.92 7.49 5.56
CA ILE A 103 1.07 6.03 5.58
C ILE A 103 0.63 5.44 6.91
N GLN A 104 0.99 6.05 8.05
CA GLN A 104 0.54 5.60 9.38
C GLN A 104 -0.98 5.71 9.56
N THR A 105 -1.60 6.78 9.05
CA THR A 105 -3.07 6.90 9.07
C THR A 105 -3.71 5.77 8.25
N LEU A 106 -3.18 5.49 7.06
CA LEU A 106 -3.69 4.43 6.17
C LEU A 106 -3.49 3.03 6.75
N ASP A 107 -2.34 2.75 7.36
CA ASP A 107 -2.06 1.50 8.09
C ASP A 107 -3.05 1.31 9.24
N ASN A 108 -3.25 2.35 10.06
CA ASN A 108 -4.23 2.30 11.13
C ASN A 108 -5.66 2.12 10.58
N MET A 109 -6.01 2.79 9.49
CA MET A 109 -7.32 2.65 8.86
C MET A 109 -7.57 1.21 8.43
N ILE A 110 -6.66 0.58 7.69
CA ILE A 110 -6.85 -0.81 7.24
C ILE A 110 -6.87 -1.80 8.41
N ARG A 111 -6.01 -1.61 9.43
CA ARG A 111 -6.02 -2.45 10.65
C ARG A 111 -7.33 -2.34 11.40
N ARG A 112 -7.79 -1.11 11.65
CA ARG A 112 -9.08 -0.87 12.31
C ARG A 112 -10.23 -1.42 11.49
N PHE A 113 -10.15 -1.34 10.17
CA PHE A 113 -11.17 -1.87 9.29
C PHE A 113 -11.24 -3.41 9.36
N CYS A 114 -10.09 -4.07 9.43
CA CYS A 114 -10.00 -5.51 9.70
C CYS A 114 -10.48 -5.88 11.12
N ASP A 115 -10.19 -5.05 12.12
CA ASP A 115 -10.53 -5.31 13.54
C ASP A 115 -12.01 -5.05 13.87
N TYR A 116 -12.61 -3.97 13.34
CA TYR A 116 -13.95 -3.51 13.74
C TYR A 116 -15.10 -4.24 13.07
N GLY A 117 -14.86 -5.02 12.00
CA GLY A 117 -15.88 -5.88 11.39
C GLY A 117 -17.21 -5.17 11.09
N LEU A 118 -17.20 -4.15 10.24
CA LEU A 118 -18.44 -3.45 9.87
C LEU A 118 -19.40 -4.39 9.13
N GLU A 119 -20.50 -4.78 9.80
CA GLU A 119 -21.57 -5.62 9.26
C GLU A 119 -22.56 -4.83 8.37
N LEU A 120 -22.78 -5.31 7.15
CA LEU A 120 -24.07 -5.18 6.46
C LEU A 120 -24.49 -6.58 6.00
N LYS A 121 -25.63 -7.07 6.51
CA LYS A 121 -26.18 -8.41 6.19
C LYS A 121 -27.59 -8.30 5.65
N TYR A 122 -27.88 -9.09 4.61
CA TYR A 122 -29.26 -9.34 4.18
C TYR A 122 -29.69 -10.82 4.22
N SER A 123 -28.81 -11.84 4.19
CA SER A 123 -29.29 -13.24 4.34
C SER A 123 -28.30 -14.35 4.74
N ASP A 124 -27.04 -14.43 4.26
CA ASP A 124 -26.32 -15.73 4.27
C ASP A 124 -24.87 -15.74 4.84
N GLY A 125 -24.65 -15.11 6.00
CA GLY A 125 -23.38 -15.24 6.75
C GLY A 125 -22.37 -14.09 6.56
N PHE A 126 -21.22 -14.19 7.24
CA PHE A 126 -20.12 -13.22 7.16
C PHE A 126 -19.08 -13.69 6.15
N THR A 127 -18.55 -12.80 5.28
CA THR A 127 -17.19 -12.98 4.77
C THR A 127 -16.42 -11.67 4.95
N HIS A 128 -15.39 -11.76 5.80
CA HIS A 128 -14.58 -10.68 6.35
C HIS A 128 -13.53 -10.20 5.35
N ASP A 129 -13.96 -9.83 4.14
CA ASP A 129 -13.04 -9.59 3.04
C ASP A 129 -12.64 -8.11 2.94
N TRP A 130 -11.58 -7.75 3.66
CA TRP A 130 -10.98 -6.42 3.57
C TRP A 130 -10.49 -6.07 2.15
N CYS A 131 -10.18 -7.06 1.29
CA CYS A 131 -9.74 -6.81 -0.08
C CYS A 131 -10.87 -6.23 -0.93
N THR A 132 -12.10 -6.74 -0.79
CA THR A 132 -13.28 -6.19 -1.52
C THR A 132 -13.60 -4.75 -1.11
N LEU A 133 -13.19 -4.34 0.08
CA LEU A 133 -13.51 -3.05 0.67
C LEU A 133 -12.40 -2.01 0.48
N ILE A 134 -11.28 -2.38 -0.15
CA ILE A 134 -10.20 -1.46 -0.53
C ILE A 134 -10.73 -0.22 -1.28
N PRO A 135 -11.60 -0.34 -2.30
CA PRO A 135 -12.11 0.84 -3.02
C PRO A 135 -12.88 1.80 -2.10
N ALA A 136 -13.64 1.26 -1.14
CA ALA A 136 -14.36 2.06 -0.15
C ALA A 136 -13.40 2.77 0.82
N LEU A 137 -12.34 2.08 1.24
CA LEU A 137 -11.30 2.65 2.12
C LEU A 137 -10.53 3.78 1.44
N GLU A 138 -10.14 3.58 0.18
CA GLU A 138 -9.50 4.62 -0.63
C GLU A 138 -10.40 5.82 -0.84
N LEU A 139 -11.67 5.59 -1.17
CA LEU A 139 -12.65 6.65 -1.35
C LEU A 139 -12.83 7.44 -0.05
N ALA A 140 -13.02 6.74 1.08
CA ALA A 140 -13.19 7.36 2.39
C ALA A 140 -12.02 8.30 2.72
N TYR A 141 -10.78 7.85 2.49
CA TYR A 141 -9.61 8.71 2.66
C TYR A 141 -9.60 9.90 1.71
N LYS A 142 -9.80 9.66 0.39
CA LYS A 142 -9.80 10.71 -0.65
C LYS A 142 -10.86 11.80 -0.41
N THR A 143 -11.99 11.45 0.19
CA THR A 143 -13.08 12.38 0.51
C THR A 143 -12.93 13.07 1.87
N SER A 144 -11.97 12.63 2.69
CA SER A 144 -11.77 13.21 4.02
C SER A 144 -11.04 14.55 3.94
N ILE A 145 -11.40 15.48 4.83
CA ILE A 145 -10.71 16.77 4.95
C ILE A 145 -9.37 16.51 5.65
N HIS A 146 -8.28 16.72 4.93
CA HIS A 146 -6.94 16.63 5.48
C HIS A 146 -6.51 17.99 6.06
N SER A 147 -6.28 18.05 7.37
CA SER A 147 -5.74 19.22 8.08
C SER A 147 -4.28 19.49 7.76
#